data_AF-A0A6H1A4U2-F1
#
_entry.id   AF-A0A6H1A4U2-F1
#
_cell.length_a   1.000
_cell.length_b   1.000
_cell.length_c   1.000
_cell.angle_alpha   90.00
_cell.angle_beta   90.00
_cell.angle_gamma   90.00
#
_symmetry.space_group_name_H-M   'P 1'
#
loop_
_entity.id
_entity.type
_entity.pdbx_description
1 polymer ?
#
loop_
_entity_poly.entity_id
_entity_poly.type
_entity_poly.pdbx_seq_one_letter_code
_entity_poly.pdbx_strand_id
1 'polypeptide(L)'
;MSRQLSRSSAAQAALAAVLVVAVVLLLVVSGRDDTEGSAGRAEGVSAQAEAPRELAGGFTTIPEDRFFATIASAQERSGGWHQAVALVEDDQAVAVLSQDVWMDGDQRVTRGTLPGANGQLTVVHTGGALYLRGNDRQEKPWWKVPDRPAFQALRDLADQEPFLESFSNPRAFEVVGVEEIDTTAPDGRDTTISAVHYTIEFATPADDGQAGTSTETTTMNFWLDDQDRPVQAVTTSSLDGVETEATLLYSRYGRVAPIEAPPADQVTTKVPADYRAGG
;
A
#
# COMPACT_ATOMS: atom_id res chain seq x y z
N MET A 1 -35.90 -14.40 28.94
CA MET A 1 -34.60 -13.73 29.12
C MET A 1 -33.94 -13.59 27.77
N SER A 2 -34.19 -12.47 27.09
CA SER A 2 -33.65 -12.18 25.76
C SER A 2 -32.35 -11.40 25.94
N ARG A 3 -31.23 -11.97 25.50
CA ARG A 3 -29.93 -11.28 25.51
C ARG A 3 -29.94 -10.22 24.42
N GLN A 4 -30.01 -8.95 24.81
CA GLN A 4 -29.70 -7.83 23.93
C GLN A 4 -28.22 -7.91 23.59
N LEU A 5 -27.90 -8.32 22.36
CA LEU A 5 -26.55 -8.18 21.82
C LEU A 5 -26.30 -6.68 21.61
N SER A 6 -25.29 -6.16 22.32
CA SER A 6 -24.81 -4.79 22.22
C SER A 6 -24.53 -4.42 20.76
N ARG A 7 -25.32 -3.50 20.21
CA ARG A 7 -25.11 -2.90 18.88
C ARG A 7 -23.91 -1.92 18.83
N SER A 8 -23.02 -1.99 19.83
CA SER A 8 -21.90 -1.08 20.05
C SER A 8 -20.63 -1.46 19.28
N SER A 9 -20.48 -2.71 18.83
CA SER A 9 -19.24 -3.19 18.23
C SER A 9 -19.04 -2.77 16.77
N ALA A 10 -20.12 -2.69 15.97
CA ALA A 10 -20.00 -2.39 14.55
C ALA A 10 -19.54 -0.94 14.25
N ALA A 11 -19.92 0.02 15.11
CA ALA A 11 -19.49 1.41 14.97
C ALA A 11 -18.05 1.65 15.46
N GLN A 12 -17.58 0.85 16.43
CA GLN A 12 -16.20 0.90 16.92
C GLN A 12 -15.23 0.24 15.92
N ALA A 13 -15.62 -0.86 15.29
CA ALA A 13 -14.83 -1.50 14.23
C ALA A 13 -14.64 -0.59 12.98
N ALA A 14 -15.68 0.16 12.61
CA ALA A 14 -15.60 1.09 11.47
C ALA A 14 -14.66 2.29 11.72
N LEU A 15 -14.54 2.76 12.96
CA LEU A 15 -13.61 3.83 13.34
C LEU A 15 -12.17 3.31 13.48
N ALA A 16 -11.99 2.07 13.95
CA ALA A 16 -10.68 1.43 14.00
C ALA A 16 -10.10 1.15 12.60
N ALA A 17 -10.93 0.70 11.64
CA ALA A 17 -10.48 0.43 10.27
C ALA A 17 -10.00 1.70 9.51
N VAL A 18 -10.60 2.86 9.78
CA VAL A 18 -10.14 4.15 9.21
C VAL A 18 -8.81 4.58 9.85
N LEU A 19 -8.61 4.28 11.14
CA LEU A 19 -7.36 4.56 11.85
C LEU A 19 -6.21 3.68 11.36
N VAL A 20 -6.41 2.39 11.08
CA VAL A 20 -5.31 1.54 10.58
C VAL A 20 -4.91 1.87 9.14
N VAL A 21 -5.88 2.19 8.28
CA VAL A 21 -5.58 2.75 6.95
C VAL A 21 -4.86 4.09 7.08
N ALA A 22 -5.25 4.93 8.04
CA ALA A 22 -4.53 6.16 8.34
C ALA A 22 -3.13 5.92 8.93
N VAL A 23 -2.87 4.84 9.68
CA VAL A 23 -1.52 4.52 10.21
C VAL A 23 -0.60 4.02 9.11
N VAL A 24 -1.09 3.15 8.22
CA VAL A 24 -0.32 2.75 7.02
C VAL A 24 -0.08 3.95 6.09
N LEU A 25 -1.00 4.93 6.04
CA LEU A 25 -0.88 6.16 5.25
C LEU A 25 -0.11 7.30 5.98
N LEU A 26 -0.07 7.34 7.31
CA LEU A 26 0.65 8.35 8.10
C LEU A 26 2.16 8.16 8.03
N LEU A 27 2.61 6.94 7.71
CA LEU A 27 3.99 6.68 7.31
C LEU A 27 4.41 7.43 6.03
N VAL A 28 3.48 8.02 5.27
CA VAL A 28 3.76 8.78 4.03
C VAL A 28 3.94 10.29 4.28
N VAL A 29 3.54 10.84 5.44
CA VAL A 29 3.47 12.31 5.61
C VAL A 29 4.71 12.92 6.30
N SER A 30 5.63 12.13 6.83
CA SER A 30 6.83 12.67 7.47
C SER A 30 7.98 12.90 6.48
N GLY A 31 8.04 14.09 5.89
CA GLY A 31 9.33 14.70 5.53
C GLY A 31 9.55 15.12 4.08
N ARG A 32 8.62 15.87 3.47
CA ARG A 32 8.98 16.79 2.37
C ARG A 32 9.07 18.22 2.92
N ASP A 33 10.09 18.46 3.74
CA ASP A 33 10.56 19.83 3.94
C ASP A 33 11.37 20.19 2.68
N ASP A 34 10.76 20.95 1.77
CA ASP A 34 11.44 21.65 0.68
C ASP A 34 12.44 22.66 1.30
N THR A 35 13.59 22.17 1.76
CA THR A 35 14.70 22.99 2.20
C THR A 35 15.76 22.95 1.11
N GLU A 36 15.69 23.92 0.21
CA GLU A 36 16.81 24.27 -0.65
C GLU A 36 18.04 24.60 0.21
N GLY A 37 19.13 23.86 0.02
CA GLY A 37 20.48 24.31 0.32
C GLY A 37 21.13 23.77 1.59
N SER A 38 21.97 22.75 1.43
CA SER A 38 23.43 22.91 1.53
C SER A 38 24.11 21.56 1.26
N ALA A 39 24.88 21.47 0.18
CA ALA A 39 25.72 20.32 -0.13
C ALA A 39 26.88 20.22 0.88
N GLY A 40 26.60 19.73 2.08
CA GLY A 40 27.59 19.23 3.01
C GLY A 40 28.05 17.85 2.56
N ARG A 41 29.20 17.80 1.88
CA ARG A 41 29.90 16.58 1.49
C ARG A 41 30.28 15.80 2.76
N ALA A 42 29.38 14.93 3.22
CA ALA A 42 29.72 13.87 4.16
C ALA A 42 30.69 12.92 3.44
N GLU A 43 31.89 12.75 3.99
CA GLU A 43 32.85 11.76 3.55
C GLU A 43 32.23 10.38 3.77
N GLY A 44 31.73 9.81 2.69
CA GLY A 44 31.04 8.53 2.67
C GLY A 44 31.94 7.41 3.15
N VAL A 45 31.51 6.74 4.20
CA VAL A 45 31.81 5.32 4.38
C VAL A 45 31.24 4.65 3.14
N SER A 46 32.12 4.27 2.20
CA SER A 46 31.74 3.44 1.07
C SER A 46 31.31 2.09 1.63
N ALA A 47 30.02 1.95 1.92
CA ALA A 47 29.38 0.66 2.00
C ALA A 47 29.62 0.01 0.63
N GLN A 48 30.53 -0.96 0.58
CA GLN A 48 30.72 -1.77 -0.62
C GLN A 48 29.40 -2.47 -0.88
N ALA A 49 28.69 -2.03 -1.92
CA ALA A 49 27.49 -2.70 -2.41
C ALA A 49 27.81 -4.18 -2.59
N GLU A 50 27.11 -5.03 -1.85
CA GLU A 50 27.33 -6.46 -1.89
C GLU A 50 26.97 -6.98 -3.28
N ALA A 51 27.84 -7.81 -3.86
CA ALA A 51 27.59 -8.35 -5.18
C ALA A 51 26.36 -9.28 -5.16
N PRO A 52 25.54 -9.30 -6.23
CA PRO A 52 24.45 -10.26 -6.35
C PRO A 52 24.95 -11.70 -6.15
N ARG A 53 24.21 -12.48 -5.37
CA ARG A 53 24.54 -13.87 -5.02
C ARG A 53 23.45 -14.81 -5.52
N GLU A 54 23.86 -15.93 -6.09
CA GLU A 54 22.93 -17.00 -6.48
C GLU A 54 22.40 -17.75 -5.25
N LEU A 55 21.10 -17.99 -5.22
CA LEU A 55 20.37 -18.71 -4.18
C LEU A 55 19.84 -20.05 -4.73
N ALA A 56 19.25 -20.86 -3.84
CA ALA A 56 18.57 -22.09 -4.24
C ALA A 56 17.50 -21.80 -5.30
N GLY A 57 17.24 -22.75 -6.20
CA GLY A 57 16.20 -22.59 -7.24
C GLY A 57 16.55 -21.63 -8.38
N GLY A 58 17.79 -21.12 -8.45
CA GLY A 58 18.24 -20.22 -9.52
C GLY A 58 17.89 -18.75 -9.30
N PHE A 59 17.41 -18.40 -8.10
CA PHE A 59 17.16 -17.03 -7.71
C PHE A 59 18.48 -16.26 -7.51
N THR A 60 18.42 -14.93 -7.61
CA THR A 60 19.56 -14.05 -7.37
C THR A 60 19.18 -12.97 -6.37
N THR A 61 20.07 -12.65 -5.44
CA THR A 61 19.85 -11.55 -4.49
C THR A 61 19.87 -10.20 -5.17
N ILE A 62 18.99 -9.30 -4.73
CA ILE A 62 19.00 -7.89 -5.13
C ILE A 62 19.79 -7.11 -4.07
N PRO A 63 20.83 -6.34 -4.45
CA PRO A 63 21.53 -5.47 -3.51
C PRO A 63 20.61 -4.41 -2.92
N GLU A 64 20.83 -4.08 -1.65
CA GLU A 64 20.02 -3.13 -0.86
C GLU A 64 19.77 -1.81 -1.60
N ASP A 65 20.83 -1.21 -2.15
CA ASP A 65 20.79 0.09 -2.86
C ASP A 65 19.96 0.07 -4.16
N ARG A 66 19.58 -1.12 -4.64
CA ARG A 66 18.77 -1.32 -5.84
C ARG A 66 17.46 -2.04 -5.57
N PHE A 67 17.16 -2.39 -4.32
CA PHE A 67 16.03 -3.25 -3.97
C PHE A 67 14.70 -2.71 -4.49
N PHE A 68 14.30 -1.53 -4.02
CA PHE A 68 13.01 -0.92 -4.38
C PHE A 68 12.93 -0.53 -5.87
N ALA A 69 14.03 -0.04 -6.45
CA ALA A 69 14.08 0.27 -7.88
C ALA A 69 13.89 -0.98 -8.76
N THR A 70 14.44 -2.13 -8.33
CA THR A 70 14.27 -3.41 -9.03
C THR A 70 12.82 -3.88 -8.97
N ILE A 71 12.20 -3.80 -7.79
CA ILE A 71 10.77 -4.12 -7.60
C ILE A 71 9.87 -3.24 -8.48
N ALA A 72 10.06 -1.92 -8.43
CA ALA A 72 9.28 -0.97 -9.21
C ALA A 72 9.39 -1.27 -10.71
N SER A 73 10.62 -1.50 -11.19
CA SER A 73 10.85 -1.89 -12.60
C SER A 73 10.20 -3.23 -12.96
N ALA A 74 10.24 -4.22 -12.06
CA ALA A 74 9.59 -5.51 -12.28
C ALA A 74 8.06 -5.38 -12.39
N GLN A 75 7.45 -4.56 -11.53
CA GLN A 75 6.02 -4.24 -11.59
C GLN A 75 5.66 -3.50 -12.88
N GLU A 76 6.43 -2.49 -13.29
CA GLU A 76 6.18 -1.73 -14.53
C GLU A 76 6.28 -2.62 -15.77
N ARG A 77 7.32 -3.46 -15.86
CA ARG A 77 7.50 -4.42 -16.96
C ARG A 77 6.36 -5.44 -17.06
N SER A 78 5.64 -5.68 -15.97
CA SER A 78 4.47 -6.56 -16.00
C SER A 78 3.27 -5.97 -16.75
N GLY A 79 3.23 -4.65 -16.95
CA GLY A 79 2.12 -3.92 -17.58
C GLY A 79 0.88 -3.75 -16.70
N GLY A 80 0.81 -4.41 -15.55
CA GLY A 80 -0.28 -4.27 -14.58
C GLY A 80 -0.35 -5.44 -13.61
N TRP A 81 -0.84 -5.19 -12.41
CA TRP A 81 -0.96 -6.16 -11.33
C TRP A 81 -2.14 -5.85 -10.42
N HIS A 82 -2.55 -6.85 -9.66
CA HIS A 82 -3.52 -6.69 -8.59
C HIS A 82 -2.78 -6.65 -7.26
N GLN A 83 -3.22 -5.77 -6.36
CA GLN A 83 -2.75 -5.71 -4.98
C GLN A 83 -3.92 -5.65 -4.00
N ALA A 84 -3.75 -6.25 -2.84
CA ALA A 84 -4.71 -6.18 -1.74
C ALA A 84 -3.98 -5.94 -0.43
N VAL A 85 -4.61 -5.17 0.46
CA VAL A 85 -4.14 -4.97 1.84
C VAL A 85 -5.08 -5.73 2.75
N ALA A 86 -4.53 -6.63 3.54
CA ALA A 86 -5.22 -7.34 4.61
C ALA A 86 -4.65 -6.91 5.96
N LEU A 87 -5.55 -6.71 6.92
CA LEU A 87 -5.21 -6.53 8.33
C LEU A 87 -5.66 -7.76 9.10
N VAL A 88 -4.90 -8.15 10.12
CA VAL A 88 -5.33 -9.22 11.04
C VAL A 88 -6.16 -8.59 12.16
N GLU A 89 -7.43 -8.96 12.24
CA GLU A 89 -8.36 -8.58 13.33
C GLU A 89 -8.95 -9.87 13.91
N ASP A 90 -8.82 -10.08 15.23
CA ASP A 90 -9.31 -11.29 15.93
C ASP A 90 -8.87 -12.62 15.26
N ASP A 91 -7.58 -12.73 14.90
CA ASP A 91 -6.99 -13.86 14.16
C ASP A 91 -7.60 -14.10 12.76
N GLN A 92 -8.31 -13.13 12.19
CA GLN A 92 -8.87 -13.17 10.84
C GLN A 92 -8.27 -12.09 9.95
N ALA A 93 -7.84 -12.46 8.74
CA ALA A 93 -7.41 -11.50 7.73
C ALA A 93 -8.62 -10.82 7.09
N VAL A 94 -8.72 -9.50 7.24
CA VAL A 94 -9.76 -8.67 6.64
C VAL A 94 -9.13 -7.80 5.55
N ALA A 95 -9.55 -8.01 4.30
CA ALA A 95 -9.13 -7.16 3.19
C ALA A 95 -9.75 -5.75 3.32
N VAL A 96 -8.91 -4.75 3.56
CA VAL A 96 -9.31 -3.33 3.70
C VAL A 96 -9.11 -2.54 2.42
N LEU A 97 -8.30 -3.06 1.49
CA LEU A 97 -8.11 -2.50 0.16
C LEU A 97 -7.93 -3.63 -0.84
N SER A 98 -8.50 -3.47 -2.03
CA SER A 98 -8.24 -4.32 -3.18
C SER A 98 -8.18 -3.43 -4.42
N GLN A 99 -7.10 -3.51 -5.18
CA GLN A 99 -6.79 -2.54 -6.24
C GLN A 99 -6.10 -3.23 -7.42
N ASP A 100 -6.63 -3.00 -8.61
CA ASP A 100 -5.94 -3.24 -9.87
C ASP A 100 -5.09 -2.00 -10.22
N VAL A 101 -3.85 -2.24 -10.65
CA VAL A 101 -2.93 -1.26 -11.22
C VAL A 101 -2.64 -1.64 -12.66
N TRP A 102 -2.69 -0.66 -13.55
CA TRP A 102 -2.42 -0.81 -14.98
C TRP A 102 -1.45 0.27 -15.44
N MET A 103 -0.54 -0.07 -16.36
CA MET A 103 0.41 0.86 -16.97
C MET A 103 -0.12 1.39 -18.32
N ASP A 104 -0.51 2.66 -18.36
CA ASP A 104 -0.84 3.41 -19.58
C ASP A 104 0.41 4.12 -20.13
N GLY A 105 1.24 3.38 -20.87
CA GLY A 105 2.59 3.85 -21.17
C GLY A 105 3.37 4.04 -19.87
N ASP A 106 3.83 5.26 -19.61
CA ASP A 106 4.57 5.62 -18.39
C ASP A 106 3.63 6.04 -17.23
N GLN A 107 2.31 6.09 -17.44
CA GLN A 107 1.36 6.50 -16.41
C GLN A 107 0.76 5.31 -15.67
N ARG A 108 0.80 5.34 -14.34
CA ARG A 108 0.06 4.40 -13.49
C ARG A 108 -1.41 4.80 -13.41
N VAL A 109 -2.28 3.85 -13.72
CA VAL A 109 -3.73 3.99 -13.59
C VAL A 109 -4.21 2.94 -12.61
N THR A 110 -5.11 3.31 -11.71
CA THR A 110 -5.57 2.38 -10.69
C THR A 110 -7.10 2.34 -10.59
N ARG A 111 -7.61 1.17 -10.21
CA ARG A 111 -9.02 0.95 -9.86
C ARG A 111 -9.06 0.04 -8.66
N GLY A 112 -9.66 0.51 -7.56
CA GLY A 112 -9.78 -0.29 -6.37
C GLY A 112 -11.12 -0.18 -5.69
N THR A 113 -11.24 -0.94 -4.61
CA THR A 113 -12.39 -0.93 -3.72
C THR A 113 -11.91 -0.85 -2.28
N LEU A 114 -12.61 -0.05 -1.48
CA LEU A 114 -12.37 0.08 -0.04
C LEU A 114 -13.69 0.12 0.74
N PRO A 115 -13.72 -0.30 2.01
CA PRO A 115 -14.89 -0.16 2.87
C PRO A 115 -15.29 1.31 3.05
N GLY A 116 -16.57 1.62 2.89
CA GLY A 116 -17.15 2.94 3.15
C GLY A 116 -18.36 2.85 4.07
N ALA A 117 -18.80 4.01 4.59
CA ALA A 117 -19.90 4.08 5.57
C ALA A 117 -21.21 3.46 5.08
N ASN A 118 -21.45 3.44 3.77
CA ASN A 118 -22.68 2.93 3.15
C ASN A 118 -22.46 1.68 2.28
N GLY A 119 -21.33 0.97 2.48
CA GLY A 119 -20.92 -0.17 1.66
C GLY A 119 -19.58 0.07 0.98
N GLN A 120 -19.28 -0.73 -0.04
CA GLN A 120 -18.00 -0.67 -0.74
C GLN A 120 -17.92 0.61 -1.62
N LEU A 121 -16.83 1.36 -1.47
CA LEU A 121 -16.48 2.48 -2.33
C LEU A 121 -15.56 1.99 -3.44
N THR A 122 -15.91 2.25 -4.70
CA THR A 122 -15.00 2.07 -5.83
C THR A 122 -14.21 3.36 -6.07
N VAL A 123 -12.90 3.22 -6.26
CA VAL A 123 -11.95 4.31 -6.52
C VAL A 123 -11.33 4.08 -7.88
N VAL A 124 -11.19 5.13 -8.69
CA VAL A 124 -10.42 5.12 -9.93
C VAL A 124 -9.48 6.32 -9.95
N HIS A 125 -8.19 6.10 -10.19
CA HIS A 125 -7.20 7.16 -10.39
C HIS A 125 -6.62 7.06 -11.80
N THR A 126 -6.86 8.07 -12.64
CA THR A 126 -6.43 8.09 -14.05
C THR A 126 -6.29 9.52 -14.55
N GLY A 127 -5.29 9.80 -15.39
CA GLY A 127 -5.06 11.13 -15.96
C GLY A 127 -4.93 12.24 -14.91
N GLY A 128 -4.33 11.94 -13.75
CA GLY A 128 -4.18 12.86 -12.61
C GLY A 128 -5.50 13.20 -11.89
N ALA A 129 -6.59 12.50 -12.19
CA ALA A 129 -7.89 12.70 -11.57
C ALA A 129 -8.29 11.47 -10.74
N LEU A 130 -8.82 11.75 -9.55
CA LEU A 130 -9.40 10.76 -8.65
C LEU A 130 -10.93 10.77 -8.79
N TYR A 131 -11.51 9.58 -8.94
CA TYR A 131 -12.95 9.36 -9.07
C TYR A 131 -13.43 8.38 -8.02
N LEU A 132 -14.58 8.67 -7.41
CA LEU A 132 -15.20 7.85 -6.38
C LEU A 132 -16.63 7.46 -6.79
N ARG A 133 -17.01 6.22 -6.49
CA ARG A 133 -18.37 5.70 -6.67
C ARG A 133 -18.77 4.87 -5.46
N GLY A 134 -19.77 5.33 -4.71
CA GLY A 134 -20.27 4.64 -3.51
C GLY A 134 -21.76 4.29 -3.53
N ASN A 135 -22.56 4.95 -4.37
CA ASN A 135 -24.01 4.72 -4.45
C ASN A 135 -24.51 4.72 -5.89
N ASP A 136 -24.96 3.55 -6.33
CA ASP A 136 -25.43 3.30 -7.70
C ASP A 136 -26.81 3.89 -8.02
N ARG A 137 -27.50 4.48 -7.03
CA ARG A 137 -28.85 5.06 -7.22
C ARG A 137 -28.83 6.51 -7.72
N GLN A 138 -27.66 7.12 -7.86
CA GLN A 138 -27.53 8.48 -8.37
C GLN A 138 -27.51 8.48 -9.90
N GLU A 139 -28.09 9.51 -10.52
CA GLU A 139 -28.04 9.70 -11.98
C GLU A 139 -26.59 9.76 -12.49
N LYS A 140 -25.70 10.35 -11.69
CA LYS A 140 -24.26 10.45 -11.94
C LYS A 140 -23.49 9.75 -10.83
N PRO A 141 -23.24 8.42 -10.95
CA PRO A 141 -22.70 7.61 -9.86
C PRO A 141 -21.23 7.89 -9.56
N TRP A 142 -20.52 8.59 -10.45
CA TRP A 142 -19.11 8.92 -10.27
C TRP A 142 -18.93 10.37 -9.84
N TRP A 143 -18.21 10.57 -8.75
CA TRP A 143 -17.77 11.88 -8.31
C TRP A 143 -16.30 12.09 -8.64
N LYS A 144 -16.01 13.13 -9.43
CA LYS A 144 -14.63 13.60 -9.64
C LYS A 144 -14.19 14.40 -8.42
N VAL A 145 -13.25 13.85 -7.66
CA VAL A 145 -12.74 14.44 -6.42
C VAL A 145 -11.92 15.69 -6.75
N PRO A 146 -12.17 16.84 -6.09
CA PRO A 146 -11.39 18.05 -6.31
C PRO A 146 -9.96 17.88 -5.82
N ASP A 147 -9.04 18.61 -6.44
CA ASP A 147 -7.65 18.67 -6.00
C ASP A 147 -7.49 19.51 -4.74
N ARG A 148 -7.43 18.85 -3.59
CA ARG A 148 -7.36 19.47 -2.26
C ARG A 148 -6.58 18.59 -1.27
N PRO A 149 -5.90 19.18 -0.27
CA PRO A 149 -5.14 18.44 0.74
C PRO A 149 -5.95 17.36 1.47
N ALA A 150 -7.25 17.57 1.67
CA ALA A 150 -8.13 16.60 2.33
C ALA A 150 -8.25 15.24 1.58
N PHE A 151 -7.83 15.16 0.32
CA PHE A 151 -7.83 13.94 -0.48
C PHE A 151 -6.42 13.47 -0.84
N GLN A 152 -5.38 14.09 -0.28
CA GLN A 152 -3.99 13.77 -0.61
C GLN A 152 -3.67 12.32 -0.29
N ALA A 153 -4.04 11.83 0.89
CA ALA A 153 -3.81 10.44 1.28
C ALA A 153 -4.44 9.40 0.33
N LEU A 154 -5.61 9.71 -0.28
CA LEU A 154 -6.21 8.83 -1.30
C LEU A 154 -5.45 8.84 -2.63
N ARG A 155 -4.78 9.95 -2.94
CA ARG A 155 -3.93 10.07 -4.13
C ARG A 155 -2.58 9.41 -3.91
N ASP A 156 -1.99 9.59 -2.74
CA ASP A 156 -0.75 8.93 -2.33
C ASP A 156 -0.94 7.40 -2.32
N LEU A 157 -2.13 6.90 -1.96
CA LEU A 157 -2.45 5.48 -2.10
C LEU A 157 -2.39 4.99 -3.57
N ALA A 158 -2.70 5.87 -4.52
CA ALA A 158 -2.65 5.54 -5.95
C ALA A 158 -1.26 5.74 -6.57
N ASP A 159 -0.37 6.47 -5.91
CA ASP A 159 1.01 6.71 -6.33
C ASP A 159 2.00 6.26 -5.25
N GLN A 160 2.47 5.02 -5.38
CA GLN A 160 3.34 4.38 -4.39
C GLN A 160 4.81 4.79 -4.50
N GLU A 161 5.22 5.54 -5.52
CA GLU A 161 6.64 5.86 -5.73
C GLU A 161 7.23 6.68 -4.57
N PRO A 162 6.59 7.77 -4.10
CA PRO A 162 7.09 8.52 -2.93
C PRO A 162 7.17 7.66 -1.66
N PHE A 163 6.24 6.71 -1.50
CA PHE A 163 6.26 5.77 -0.38
C PHE A 163 7.47 4.84 -0.47
N LEU A 164 7.75 4.26 -1.64
CA LEU A 164 8.92 3.39 -1.83
C LEU A 164 10.24 4.16 -1.64
N GLU A 165 10.31 5.42 -2.09
CA GLU A 165 11.49 6.28 -1.87
C GLU A 165 11.77 6.55 -0.39
N SER A 166 10.73 6.58 0.45
CA SER A 166 10.88 6.78 1.89
C SER A 166 11.68 5.65 2.58
N PHE A 167 11.79 4.48 1.93
CA PHE A 167 12.55 3.33 2.40
C PHE A 167 13.98 3.23 1.86
N SER A 168 14.50 4.28 1.21
CA SER A 168 15.83 4.27 0.58
C SER A 168 17.03 4.12 1.53
N ASN A 169 16.81 4.12 2.85
CA ASN A 169 17.87 3.99 3.87
C ASN A 169 17.42 3.09 5.03
N PRO A 170 17.35 1.76 4.84
CA PRO A 170 17.01 0.86 5.92
C PRO A 170 18.08 0.86 7.03
N ARG A 171 17.66 0.60 8.26
CA ARG A 171 18.55 0.33 9.40
C ARG A 171 19.23 -1.02 9.28
N ALA A 172 18.51 -2.00 8.74
CA ALA A 172 19.00 -3.35 8.48
C ALA A 172 18.35 -3.89 7.21
N PHE A 173 19.11 -4.65 6.45
CA PHE A 173 18.67 -5.33 5.24
C PHE A 173 19.26 -6.74 5.23
N GLU A 174 18.40 -7.76 5.27
CA GLU A 174 18.79 -9.16 5.32
C GLU A 174 18.11 -9.97 4.21
N VAL A 175 18.88 -10.83 3.56
CA VAL A 175 18.34 -11.87 2.69
C VAL A 175 18.21 -13.16 3.50
N VAL A 176 16.97 -13.54 3.83
CA VAL A 176 16.69 -14.73 4.65
C VAL A 176 16.93 -16.00 3.84
N GLY A 177 16.46 -16.05 2.61
CA GLY A 177 16.62 -17.21 1.73
C GLY A 177 15.47 -17.35 0.73
N VAL A 178 15.30 -18.57 0.22
CA VAL A 178 14.19 -18.93 -0.68
C VAL A 178 13.19 -19.76 0.12
N GLU A 179 11.92 -19.37 0.04
CA GLU A 179 10.81 -19.97 0.77
C GLU A 179 9.66 -20.29 -0.17
N GLU A 180 8.82 -21.25 0.20
CA GLU A 180 7.56 -21.51 -0.48
C GLU A 180 6.46 -20.72 0.23
N ILE A 181 5.74 -19.88 -0.51
CA ILE A 181 4.63 -19.06 0.00
C ILE A 181 3.33 -19.58 -0.58
N ASP A 182 2.41 -19.96 0.31
CA ASP A 182 1.04 -20.25 -0.06
C ASP A 182 0.28 -18.93 -0.20
N THR A 183 -0.07 -18.58 -1.43
CA THR A 183 -0.87 -17.39 -1.74
C THR A 183 -2.26 -17.83 -2.18
N THR A 184 -3.30 -17.17 -1.66
CA THR A 184 -4.65 -17.32 -2.23
C THR A 184 -4.82 -16.24 -3.30
N ALA A 185 -4.93 -16.66 -4.56
CA ALA A 185 -5.24 -15.75 -5.65
C ALA A 185 -6.62 -15.11 -5.43
N PRO A 186 -6.91 -13.91 -5.98
CA PRO A 186 -8.19 -13.25 -5.76
C PRO A 186 -9.40 -13.98 -6.37
N ASP A 187 -9.19 -15.05 -7.15
CA ASP A 187 -10.25 -15.97 -7.61
C ASP A 187 -10.50 -17.15 -6.63
N GLY A 188 -9.86 -17.13 -5.46
CA GLY A 188 -10.00 -18.11 -4.39
C GLY A 188 -9.18 -19.39 -4.59
N ARG A 189 -8.25 -19.43 -5.56
CA ARG A 189 -7.38 -20.58 -5.75
C ARG A 189 -6.07 -20.40 -4.99
N ASP A 190 -5.73 -21.39 -4.19
CA ASP A 190 -4.44 -21.46 -3.54
C ASP A 190 -3.36 -21.83 -4.56
N THR A 191 -2.24 -21.13 -4.50
CA THR A 191 -1.05 -21.41 -5.27
C THR A 191 0.16 -21.28 -4.37
N THR A 192 1.05 -22.27 -4.43
CA THR A 192 2.35 -22.21 -3.77
C THR A 192 3.36 -21.62 -4.76
N ILE A 193 4.12 -20.62 -4.32
CA ILE A 193 5.13 -19.94 -5.14
C ILE A 193 6.45 -19.93 -4.37
N SER A 194 7.53 -20.38 -5.00
CA SER A 194 8.89 -20.16 -4.48
C SER A 194 9.25 -18.68 -4.61
N ALA A 195 9.71 -18.05 -3.52
CA ALA A 195 10.06 -16.64 -3.49
C ALA A 195 11.31 -16.37 -2.64
N VAL A 196 12.08 -15.34 -2.99
CA VAL A 196 13.17 -14.85 -2.14
C VAL A 196 12.60 -13.97 -1.05
N HIS A 197 12.92 -14.31 0.19
CA HIS A 197 12.52 -13.58 1.39
C HIS A 197 13.61 -12.58 1.80
N TYR A 198 13.21 -11.32 1.96
CA TYR A 198 14.01 -10.23 2.48
C TYR A 198 13.38 -9.66 3.75
N THR A 199 14.18 -9.40 4.78
CA THR A 199 13.76 -8.67 5.99
C THR A 199 14.43 -7.31 6.00
N ILE A 200 13.64 -6.26 6.18
CA ILE A 200 14.11 -4.88 6.11
C ILE A 200 13.59 -4.11 7.33
N GLU A 201 14.48 -3.44 8.05
CA GLU A 201 14.12 -2.63 9.22
C GLU A 201 14.27 -1.14 8.93
N PHE A 202 13.31 -0.35 9.39
CA PHE A 202 13.29 1.10 9.21
C PHE A 202 13.07 1.83 10.53
N ALA A 203 13.56 3.07 10.59
CA ALA A 203 13.17 4.02 11.61
C ALA A 203 11.86 4.69 11.21
N THR A 204 10.82 4.56 12.01
CA THR A 204 9.59 5.35 11.82
C THR A 204 9.49 6.38 12.94
N PRO A 205 9.23 7.66 12.65
CA PRO A 205 8.95 8.64 13.70
C PRO A 205 7.77 8.14 14.55
N ALA A 206 7.92 8.11 15.88
CA ALA A 206 6.79 7.79 16.73
C ALA A 206 5.91 9.04 16.88
N ASP A 207 4.59 8.88 16.79
CA ASP A 207 3.63 9.96 17.03
C ASP A 207 3.32 10.08 18.53
N ASP A 208 4.34 10.44 19.32
CA ASP A 208 4.23 10.55 20.78
C ASP A 208 3.71 11.92 21.27
N GLY A 209 3.24 12.77 20.33
CA GLY A 209 2.78 14.13 20.60
C GLY A 209 3.86 15.09 21.12
N GLN A 210 5.11 14.62 21.26
CA GLN A 210 6.28 15.45 21.49
C GLN A 210 7.00 15.65 20.16
N ALA A 211 7.80 16.71 20.06
CA ALA A 211 8.44 17.09 18.80
C ALA A 211 9.52 16.07 18.37
N GLY A 212 9.11 14.95 17.79
CA GLY A 212 9.89 14.09 16.89
C GLY A 212 11.18 13.49 17.45
N THR A 213 11.28 13.20 18.75
CA THR A 213 12.52 12.67 19.34
C THR A 213 12.53 11.15 19.53
N SER A 214 11.37 10.48 19.47
CA SER A 214 11.30 9.02 19.54
C SER A 214 11.11 8.42 18.14
N THR A 215 11.83 7.33 17.86
CA THR A 215 11.66 6.54 16.65
C THR A 215 11.32 5.12 17.04
N GLU A 216 10.32 4.55 16.41
CA GLU A 216 10.02 3.13 16.49
C GLU A 216 10.75 2.38 15.38
N THR A 217 10.93 1.08 15.57
CA THR A 217 11.43 0.19 14.52
C THR A 217 10.23 -0.43 13.84
N THR A 218 10.16 -0.28 12.52
CA THR A 218 9.21 -1.00 11.67
C THR A 218 9.97 -2.06 10.90
N THR A 219 9.49 -3.30 10.95
CA THR A 219 10.07 -4.42 10.19
C THR A 219 9.16 -4.76 9.03
N MET A 220 9.75 -4.89 7.84
CA MET A 220 9.05 -5.25 6.62
C MET A 220 9.69 -6.51 6.04
N ASN A 221 8.90 -7.56 5.92
CA ASN A 221 9.27 -8.80 5.24
C ASN A 221 8.71 -8.77 3.82
N PHE A 222 9.55 -9.01 2.82
CA PHE A 222 9.17 -9.06 1.41
C PHE A 222 9.47 -10.43 0.83
N TRP A 223 8.55 -10.93 0.00
CA TRP A 223 8.74 -12.12 -0.81
C TRP A 223 8.65 -11.74 -2.27
N LEU A 224 9.73 -12.01 -3.03
CA LEU A 224 9.83 -11.72 -4.46
C LEU A 224 9.90 -13.00 -5.28
N ASP A 225 9.14 -13.07 -6.37
CA ASP A 225 9.21 -14.20 -7.31
C ASP A 225 10.46 -14.17 -8.21
N ASP A 226 10.53 -15.14 -9.14
CA ASP A 226 11.66 -15.32 -10.06
C ASP A 226 11.82 -14.20 -11.09
N GLN A 227 10.90 -13.25 -11.11
CA GLN A 227 10.93 -12.06 -11.97
C GLN A 227 11.11 -10.77 -11.17
N ASP A 228 11.55 -10.88 -9.90
CA ASP A 228 11.73 -9.80 -8.93
C ASP A 228 10.43 -9.05 -8.59
N ARG A 229 9.26 -9.69 -8.80
CA ARG A 229 7.97 -9.08 -8.50
C ARG A 229 7.54 -9.47 -7.09
N PRO A 230 6.99 -8.54 -6.30
CA PRO A 230 6.49 -8.89 -4.98
C PRO A 230 5.32 -9.85 -5.12
N VAL A 231 5.27 -10.86 -4.26
CA VAL A 231 4.10 -11.74 -4.08
C VAL A 231 3.39 -11.43 -2.77
N GLN A 232 4.17 -11.06 -1.75
CA GLN A 232 3.70 -10.68 -0.43
C GLN A 232 4.65 -9.67 0.19
N ALA A 233 4.11 -8.75 1.00
CA ALA A 233 4.88 -7.97 1.95
C ALA A 233 4.14 -7.94 3.30
N VAL A 234 4.83 -8.20 4.40
CA VAL A 234 4.28 -8.14 5.76
C VAL A 234 5.01 -7.05 6.50
N THR A 235 4.26 -6.05 6.96
CA THR A 235 4.80 -4.93 7.75
C THR A 235 4.33 -5.08 9.18
N THR A 236 5.27 -5.12 10.11
CA THR A 236 5.03 -5.17 11.54
C THR A 236 5.56 -3.91 12.18
N SER A 237 4.71 -3.23 12.93
CA SER A 237 5.05 -2.02 13.71
C SER A 237 4.51 -2.15 15.13
N SER A 238 5.23 -1.62 16.12
CA SER A 238 4.78 -1.60 17.51
C SER A 238 4.62 -0.17 17.98
N LEU A 239 3.36 0.28 18.12
CA LEU A 239 3.02 1.59 18.68
C LEU A 239 2.50 1.43 20.10
N ASP A 240 3.09 2.13 21.07
CA ASP A 240 2.68 2.06 22.50
C ASP A 240 2.63 0.63 23.08
N GLY A 241 3.48 -0.27 22.56
CA GLY A 241 3.52 -1.68 22.96
C GLY A 241 2.41 -2.56 22.37
N VAL A 242 1.63 -2.03 21.42
CA VAL A 242 0.66 -2.79 20.62
C VAL A 242 1.28 -3.08 19.26
N GLU A 243 1.53 -4.36 18.99
CA GLU A 243 1.98 -4.83 17.69
C GLU A 243 0.82 -4.78 16.69
N THR A 244 1.06 -4.16 15.54
CA THR A 244 0.15 -4.11 14.40
C THR A 244 0.84 -4.75 13.20
N GLU A 245 0.12 -5.62 12.52
CA GLU A 245 0.57 -6.28 11.30
C GLU A 245 -0.32 -5.90 10.12
N ALA A 246 0.30 -5.53 9.01
CA ALA A 246 -0.37 -5.31 7.73
C ALA A 246 0.27 -6.20 6.66
N THR A 247 -0.56 -6.95 5.95
CA THR A 247 -0.12 -7.81 4.84
C THR A 247 -0.57 -7.22 3.51
N LEU A 248 0.38 -6.97 2.62
CA LEU A 248 0.15 -6.65 1.22
C LEU A 248 0.32 -7.92 0.38
N LEU A 249 -0.69 -8.23 -0.43
CA LEU A 249 -0.70 -9.38 -1.34
C LEU A 249 -0.68 -8.87 -2.77
N TYR A 250 0.15 -9.46 -3.62
CA TYR A 250 0.31 -9.08 -5.02
C TYR A 250 0.02 -10.26 -5.94
N SER A 251 -0.68 -10.02 -7.04
CA SER A 251 -1.10 -11.08 -7.96
C SER A 251 -1.44 -10.54 -9.35
N ARG A 252 -1.86 -11.45 -10.26
CA ARG A 252 -2.41 -11.10 -11.60
C ARG A 252 -1.48 -10.24 -12.48
N TYR A 253 -0.17 -10.35 -12.28
CA TYR A 253 0.83 -9.72 -13.13
C TYR A 253 0.58 -9.99 -14.62
N GLY A 254 0.54 -8.92 -15.43
CA GLY A 254 0.28 -8.97 -16.86
C GLY A 254 -1.14 -9.41 -17.26
N ARG A 255 -2.06 -9.51 -16.30
CA ARG A 255 -3.45 -9.96 -16.53
C ARG A 255 -4.50 -8.91 -16.19
N VAL A 256 -4.08 -7.74 -15.71
CA VAL A 256 -4.98 -6.62 -15.46
C VAL A 256 -5.40 -5.99 -16.78
N ALA A 257 -6.71 -5.83 -16.97
CA ALA A 257 -7.27 -5.17 -18.14
C ALA A 257 -7.03 -3.65 -18.06
N PRO A 258 -6.94 -2.94 -19.20
CA PRO A 258 -6.86 -1.49 -19.22
C PRO A 258 -7.95 -0.83 -18.38
N ILE A 259 -7.57 0.22 -17.66
CA ILE A 259 -8.46 0.96 -16.76
C ILE A 259 -8.74 2.31 -17.41
N GLU A 260 -10.01 2.59 -17.69
CA GLU A 260 -10.44 3.84 -18.31
C GLU A 260 -11.08 4.79 -17.28
N ALA A 261 -11.06 6.08 -17.59
CA ALA A 261 -11.82 7.07 -16.84
C ALA A 261 -13.34 6.77 -16.93
N PRO A 262 -14.12 7.08 -15.88
CA PRO A 262 -15.56 6.94 -15.96
C PRO A 262 -16.17 7.78 -17.10
N PRO A 263 -17.27 7.31 -17.73
CA PRO A 263 -17.95 8.06 -18.80
C PRO A 263 -18.34 9.47 -18.33
N ALA A 264 -18.06 10.49 -19.14
CA ALA A 264 -18.22 11.89 -18.75
C ALA A 264 -19.67 12.26 -18.37
N ASP A 265 -20.66 11.60 -18.98
CA ASP A 265 -22.08 11.76 -18.66
C ASP A 265 -22.46 11.18 -17.29
N GLN A 266 -21.69 10.21 -16.78
CA GLN A 266 -21.85 9.61 -15.44
C GLN A 266 -21.07 10.34 -14.34
N VAL A 267 -20.27 11.35 -14.69
CA VAL A 267 -19.42 12.09 -13.75
C VAL A 267 -20.09 13.38 -13.27
N THR A 268 -20.07 13.61 -11.96
CA THR A 268 -20.40 14.87 -11.28
C THR A 268 -19.16 15.48 -10.61
N THR A 269 -19.13 16.82 -10.54
CA THR A 269 -18.16 17.58 -9.74
C THR A 269 -18.77 18.10 -8.43
N LYS A 270 -20.09 17.98 -8.26
CA LYS A 270 -20.79 18.32 -7.02
C LYS A 270 -20.64 17.17 -6.05
N VAL A 271 -20.17 17.44 -4.83
CA VAL A 271 -20.04 16.46 -3.75
C VAL A 271 -21.39 15.74 -3.55
N PRO A 272 -21.46 14.42 -3.75
CA PRO A 272 -22.66 13.63 -3.46
C PRO A 272 -23.16 13.79 -2.01
N ALA A 273 -24.48 13.69 -1.82
CA ALA A 273 -25.12 13.94 -0.52
C ALA A 273 -24.71 12.92 0.56
N ASP A 274 -24.48 11.69 0.14
CA ASP A 274 -24.00 10.57 0.96
C ASP A 274 -22.58 10.77 1.51
N TYR A 275 -21.75 11.58 0.85
CA TYR A 275 -20.42 11.94 1.39
C TYR A 275 -20.45 13.13 2.35
N ARG A 276 -21.57 13.84 2.51
CA ARG A 276 -21.69 14.97 3.45
C ARG A 276 -22.13 14.56 4.84
N ALA A 277 -22.76 13.39 4.98
CA ALA A 277 -23.44 12.99 6.22
C ALA A 277 -22.51 12.33 7.28
N GLY A 278 -21.22 12.18 6.98
CA GLY A 278 -20.22 11.56 7.86
C GLY A 278 -19.11 12.50 8.34
N GLY A 279 -19.28 13.82 8.16
CA GLY A 279 -18.35 14.86 8.65
C GLY A 279 -18.96 15.74 9.72
#